data_AF-A0A1Y2JYG5-F1
#
_entry.id   AF-A0A1Y2JYG5-F1
#
_cell.length_a   1.000
_cell.length_b   1.000
_cell.length_c   1.000
_cell.angle_alpha   90.00
_cell.angle_beta   90.00
_cell.angle_gamma   90.00
#
_symmetry.space_group_name_H-M   'P 1'
#
loop_
_entity.id
_entity.type
_entity.pdbx_description
1 polymer ?
#
loop_
_entity_poly.entity_id
_entity_poly.type
_entity_poly.pdbx_seq_one_letter_code
_entity_poly.pdbx_strand_id
1 'polypeptide(L)'
;MNDFLNQLAFGWFPYLAITVLVVGSIFRFDADQYGWRSQSSQFLRRRQLMVGSNLFHMGVIVLFFGHLVGLLTPINVFDTLGIGHGFK
;
A
#
# COMPACT_ATOMS: atom_id res chain seq x y z
N MET A 1 30.70 1.40 -1.67
CA MET A 1 29.58 2.35 -1.87
C MET A 1 28.26 1.63 -2.10
N ASN A 2 28.21 0.61 -2.97
CA ASN A 2 26.98 -0.14 -3.26
C ASN A 2 26.39 -0.88 -2.05
N ASP A 3 27.23 -1.49 -1.20
CA ASP A 3 26.73 -2.26 -0.04
C ASP A 3 26.06 -1.39 1.01
N PHE A 4 26.61 -0.19 1.26
CA PHE A 4 25.98 0.78 2.16
C PHE A 4 24.62 1.22 1.63
N LEU A 5 24.52 1.55 0.34
CA LEU A 5 23.25 1.95 -0.27
C LEU A 5 22.21 0.82 -0.24
N ASN A 6 22.64 -0.43 -0.46
CA ASN A 6 21.77 -1.60 -0.35
C ASN A 6 21.26 -1.79 1.09
N GLN A 7 22.16 -1.71 2.07
CA GLN A 7 21.80 -1.84 3.48
C GLN A 7 20.87 -0.72 3.94
N LEU A 8 21.11 0.50 3.46
CA LEU A 8 20.25 1.65 3.73
C LEU A 8 18.85 1.44 3.14
N ALA A 9 18.75 1.10 1.86
CA ALA A 9 17.48 1.03 1.12
C ALA A 9 16.62 -0.19 1.46
N PHE A 10 17.23 -1.38 1.61
CA PHE A 10 16.50 -2.63 1.82
C PHE A 10 16.65 -3.21 3.23
N GLY A 11 17.69 -2.80 3.96
CA GLY A 11 17.91 -3.19 5.34
C GLY A 11 17.16 -2.27 6.29
N TRP A 12 17.55 -1.00 6.39
CA TRP A 12 17.07 -0.10 7.45
C TRP A 12 15.80 0.67 7.08
N PHE A 13 15.73 1.21 5.87
CA PHE A 13 14.62 2.04 5.42
C PHE A 13 13.22 1.40 5.56
N PRO A 14 12.98 0.11 5.23
CA PRO A 14 11.62 -0.45 5.35
C PRO A 14 11.10 -0.44 6.80
N TYR A 15 11.96 -0.70 7.78
CA TYR A 15 11.55 -0.65 9.19
C TYR A 15 11.26 0.77 9.66
N LEU A 16 12.08 1.74 9.23
CA LEU A 16 11.84 3.14 9.53
C LEU A 16 10.51 3.61 8.90
N ALA A 17 10.28 3.27 7.64
CA ALA A 17 9.06 3.64 6.92
C ALA A 17 7.80 3.08 7.59
N ILE A 18 7.80 1.80 7.99
CA ILE A 18 6.66 1.19 8.70
C ILE A 18 6.48 1.82 10.08
N THR A 19 7.56 2.08 10.81
CA THR A 19 7.50 2.71 12.14
C THR A 19 6.86 4.10 12.06
N VAL A 20 7.32 4.93 11.12
CA VAL A 20 6.77 6.27 10.89
C VAL A 20 5.31 6.19 10.42
N LEU A 21 4.99 5.24 9.53
CA LEU A 21 3.62 5.04 9.05
C LEU A 21 2.66 4.74 10.21
N VAL A 22 3.01 3.78 11.07
CA VAL A 22 2.13 3.34 12.18
C VAL A 22 2.06 4.43 13.26
N VAL A 23 3.21 4.84 13.81
CA VAL A 23 3.27 5.79 14.92
C VAL A 23 2.74 7.16 14.50
N GLY A 24 3.10 7.62 13.30
CA GLY A 24 2.58 8.88 12.76
C GLY A 24 1.07 8.85 12.52
N SER A 25 0.53 7.71 12.09
CA SER A 25 -0.93 7.54 11.94
C SER A 25 -1.65 7.60 13.27
N ILE A 26 -1.12 6.95 14.32
CA ILE A 26 -1.69 6.99 15.68
C ILE A 26 -1.68 8.42 16.21
N PHE A 27 -0.53 9.11 16.16
CA PHE A 27 -0.45 10.49 16.65
C PHE A 27 -1.36 11.44 15.89
N ARG A 28 -1.47 11.30 14.57
CA ARG A 28 -2.39 12.11 13.77
C ARG A 28 -3.85 11.82 14.13
N PHE A 29 -4.19 10.56 14.39
CA PHE A 29 -5.54 10.16 14.76
C PHE A 29 -5.96 10.76 16.11
N ASP A 30 -5.07 10.76 17.10
CA ASP A 30 -5.34 11.31 18.43
C ASP A 30 -5.32 12.85 18.46
N ALA A 31 -4.41 13.47 17.71
CA ALA A 31 -4.20 14.93 17.78
C ALA A 31 -5.03 15.75 16.79
N ASP A 32 -5.32 15.23 15.58
CA ASP A 32 -5.99 15.98 14.51
C ASP A 32 -7.06 15.15 13.80
N GLN A 33 -8.14 14.89 14.53
CA GLN A 33 -9.29 14.16 13.98
C GLN A 33 -10.05 14.97 12.92
N TYR A 34 -10.06 16.31 13.00
CA TYR A 34 -10.72 17.18 12.01
C TYR A 34 -9.99 17.17 10.65
N GLY A 35 -8.66 17.08 10.66
CA GLY A 35 -7.85 16.91 9.47
C GLY A 35 -7.93 15.52 8.84
N TRP A 36 -8.54 14.53 9.51
CA TRP A 36 -8.68 13.16 9.01
C TRP A 36 -9.86 13.01 8.04
N ARG A 37 -9.70 13.54 6.81
CA ARG A 37 -10.72 13.50 5.77
C ARG A 37 -10.11 13.33 4.39
N SER A 38 -10.89 12.82 3.44
CA SER A 38 -10.44 12.55 2.06
C SER A 38 -10.13 13.80 1.22
N GLN A 39 -10.46 15.00 1.73
CA GLN A 39 -10.28 16.29 1.03
C GLN A 39 -10.84 16.26 -0.41
N SER A 40 -12.06 15.76 -0.59
CA SER A 40 -12.68 15.64 -1.92
C SER A 40 -12.81 17.01 -2.61
N SER A 41 -12.22 17.11 -3.80
CA SER A 41 -12.35 18.25 -4.72
C SER A 41 -13.46 18.05 -5.76
N GLN A 42 -14.27 16.99 -5.62
CA GLN A 42 -15.29 16.61 -6.60
C GLN A 42 -16.35 17.69 -6.81
N PHE A 43 -16.61 18.53 -5.81
CA PHE A 43 -17.51 19.69 -5.93
C PHE A 43 -17.04 20.67 -7.01
N LEU A 44 -15.73 20.89 -7.16
CA LEU A 44 -15.16 21.85 -8.11
C LEU A 44 -15.17 21.33 -9.55
N ARG A 45 -14.95 20.02 -9.76
CA ARG A 45 -14.82 19.41 -11.10
C ARG A 45 -15.43 18.01 -11.18
N ARG A 46 -16.75 17.92 -10.99
CA ARG A 46 -17.47 16.64 -10.87
C ARG A 46 -17.28 15.69 -12.06
N ARG A 47 -17.48 16.15 -13.31
CA ARG A 47 -17.52 15.25 -14.49
C ARG A 47 -16.19 14.56 -14.78
N GLN A 48 -15.09 15.30 -14.69
CA GLN A 48 -13.73 14.76 -14.89
C GLN A 48 -13.31 13.87 -13.72
N LEU A 49 -13.57 14.30 -12.48
CA LEU A 49 -13.18 13.55 -11.29
C LEU A 49 -13.97 12.27 -11.09
N MET A 50 -15.23 12.17 -11.51
CA MET A 50 -15.99 10.90 -11.40
C MET A 50 -15.34 9.78 -12.21
N VAL A 51 -14.95 10.05 -13.46
CA VAL A 51 -14.33 9.04 -14.31
C VAL A 51 -12.90 8.73 -13.83
N GLY A 52 -12.09 9.77 -13.60
CA GLY A 52 -10.70 9.59 -13.16
C GLY A 52 -10.60 8.91 -11.79
N SER A 53 -11.44 9.31 -10.83
CA SER A 53 -11.45 8.72 -9.49
C SER A 53 -11.87 7.25 -9.52
N ASN A 54 -12.93 6.90 -10.27
CA ASN A 54 -13.37 5.50 -10.35
C ASN A 54 -12.31 4.61 -11.00
N LEU A 55 -11.72 5.03 -12.12
CA LEU A 55 -10.67 4.24 -12.79
C LEU A 55 -9.43 4.06 -11.91
N PHE A 56 -9.00 5.13 -11.21
CA PHE A 56 -7.86 5.06 -10.31
C PHE A 56 -8.13 4.17 -9.09
N HIS A 57 -9.26 4.37 -8.39
CA HIS A 57 -9.57 3.61 -7.18
C HIS A 57 -9.80 2.13 -7.49
N MET A 58 -10.51 1.80 -8.58
CA MET A 58 -10.67 0.40 -8.98
C MET A 58 -9.31 -0.23 -9.32
N GLY A 59 -8.45 0.48 -10.05
CA GLY A 59 -7.10 0.00 -10.38
C GLY A 59 -6.23 -0.22 -9.13
N VAL A 60 -6.14 0.78 -8.24
CA VAL A 60 -5.28 0.69 -7.06
C VAL A 60 -5.78 -0.34 -6.05
N ILE A 61 -7.09 -0.56 -5.93
CA ILE A 61 -7.64 -1.59 -5.04
C ILE A 61 -7.28 -2.99 -5.56
N VAL A 62 -7.42 -3.23 -6.87
CA VAL A 62 -6.99 -4.50 -7.48
C VAL A 62 -5.49 -4.72 -7.28
N LEU A 63 -4.66 -3.70 -7.52
CA LEU A 63 -3.21 -3.79 -7.30
C LEU A 63 -2.89 -4.04 -5.82
N PHE A 64 -3.53 -3.34 -4.90
CA PHE A 64 -3.29 -3.49 -3.47
C PHE A 64 -3.54 -4.92 -3.01
N PHE A 65 -4.70 -5.49 -3.35
CA PHE A 65 -5.00 -6.89 -3.01
C PHE A 65 -4.12 -7.88 -3.77
N GLY A 66 -3.78 -7.59 -5.02
CA GLY A 66 -2.82 -8.38 -5.79
C GLY A 66 -1.45 -8.46 -5.13
N HIS A 67 -0.93 -7.33 -4.63
CA HIS A 67 0.35 -7.30 -3.91
C HIS A 67 0.24 -7.98 -2.53
N LEU A 68 -0.85 -7.72 -1.79
CA LEU A 68 -1.07 -8.28 -0.47
C LEU A 68 -1.13 -9.81 -0.54
N VAL A 69 -1.98 -10.35 -1.42
CA VAL A 69 -2.13 -11.80 -1.59
C VAL A 69 -0.88 -12.39 -2.25
N GLY A 70 -0.33 -11.74 -3.28
CA GLY A 70 0.82 -12.28 -4.01
C GLY A 70 2.10 -12.39 -3.17
N LEU A 71 2.38 -11.40 -2.30
CA LEU A 71 3.63 -11.32 -1.56
C LEU A 71 3.53 -11.86 -0.13
N LEU A 72 2.35 -11.78 0.52
CA LEU A 72 2.20 -12.19 1.92
C LEU A 72 1.55 -13.58 2.08
N THR A 73 0.96 -14.15 1.02
CA THR A 73 0.39 -15.50 1.10
C THR A 73 1.52 -16.54 1.16
N PRO A 74 1.55 -17.40 2.19
CA PRO A 74 2.57 -18.43 2.31
C PRO A 74 2.39 -19.55 1.29
N ILE A 75 3.50 -20.16 0.88
CA ILE A 75 3.56 -21.17 -0.20
C ILE A 75 2.71 -22.41 0.14
N ASN A 76 2.52 -22.73 1.42
CA ASN A 76 1.70 -23.88 1.84
C ASN A 76 0.21 -23.73 1.47
N VAL A 77 -0.37 -22.52 1.51
CA VAL A 77 -1.77 -22.25 1.07
C VAL A 77 -1.93 -22.52 -0.42
N PHE A 78 -0.84 -22.27 -1.10
CA PHE A 78 -0.67 -22.31 -2.53
C PHE A 78 -0.51 -23.77 -3.00
N ASP A 79 0.19 -24.60 -2.21
CA ASP A 79 0.29 -26.05 -2.36
C ASP A 79 -1.03 -26.77 -2.04
N THR A 80 -1.77 -26.34 -0.99
CA THR A 80 -3.06 -26.96 -0.64
C THR A 80 -4.15 -26.70 -1.67
N LEU A 81 -4.04 -25.60 -2.42
CA LEU A 81 -4.90 -25.29 -3.56
C LEU A 81 -4.48 -26.00 -4.85
N GLY A 82 -3.39 -26.79 -4.81
CA GLY A 82 -2.89 -27.53 -5.98
C GLY A 82 -2.33 -26.65 -7.08
N ILE A 83 -1.96 -25.40 -6.76
CA ILE A 83 -1.33 -24.47 -7.70
C ILE A 83 0.17 -24.76 -7.66
N GLY A 84 0.83 -24.88 -8.82
CA GLY A 84 2.27 -25.11 -8.87
C GLY A 84 3.06 -23.80 -8.69
N HIS A 85 3.89 -23.71 -7.65
CA HIS A 85 4.73 -22.53 -7.34
C HIS A 85 6.22 -22.76 -7.62
N GLY A 86 6.51 -23.63 -8.59
CA GLY A 86 7.87 -23.86 -9.05
C GLY A 86 8.40 -22.68 -9.85
N PHE A 87 9.58 -22.18 -9.46
CA PHE A 87 10.32 -21.18 -10.23
C PHE A 87 10.61 -21.76 -11.64
N LYS A 88 10.25 -21.02 -12.69
CA LYS A 88 10.76 -21.25 -14.05
C LYS A 88 11.88 -20.25 -14.33
#